data_AF-A0A7V3RMQ6-F1
#
_entry.id   AF-A0A7V3RMQ6-F1
#
_cell.length_a   1.000
_cell.length_b   1.000
_cell.length_c   1.000
_cell.angle_alpha   90.00
_cell.angle_beta   90.00
_cell.angle_gamma   90.00
#
_symmetry.space_group_name_H-M   'P 1'
#
loop_
_entity.id
_entity.type
_entity.pdbx_description
1 polymer ?
#
loop_
_entity_poly.entity_id
_entity_poly.type
_entity_poly.pdbx_seq_one_letter_code
_entity_poly.pdbx_strand_id
1 'polypeptide(L)'
;LNLDAYRRAIDAIQEQGGLPILFQSHGLIEQPPDRLLDAYRALGRDCPRYLAFELGPAFAPFGKIYDLETYAGLLDIPACIGAKHSSLSRVLEWQRLMLRDQRRPDFLVLTGNDLAIDMIMYGSDYLLGLSTFAPDLFARRDALWAAGDAAFYEINDVLQYLGFFAFRPPLPAYKHSAAQFLKLRGWLSCDATHPQSPQRPASDRDVLRDLAERLAAFEEAAR
;
A
#
# COMPACT_ATOMS: atom_id res chain seq x y z
N LEU A 1 -5.02 -23.79 4.30
CA LEU A 1 -4.76 -23.06 3.05
C LEU A 1 -5.60 -23.65 1.91
N ASN A 2 -6.25 -22.83 1.08
CA ASN A 2 -6.98 -23.28 -0.11
C ASN A 2 -6.27 -22.77 -1.38
N LEU A 3 -5.33 -23.55 -1.91
CA LEU A 3 -4.53 -23.14 -3.08
C LEU A 3 -5.36 -22.99 -4.35
N ASP A 4 -6.40 -23.81 -4.53
CA ASP A 4 -7.23 -23.75 -5.74
C ASP A 4 -8.08 -22.48 -5.80
N ALA A 5 -8.49 -21.95 -4.65
CA ALA A 5 -9.15 -20.64 -4.59
C ALA A 5 -8.21 -19.50 -5.00
N TYR A 6 -6.94 -19.54 -4.57
CA TYR A 6 -5.94 -18.59 -5.03
C TYR A 6 -5.69 -18.72 -6.54
N ARG A 7 -5.53 -19.94 -7.06
CA ARG A 7 -5.31 -20.18 -8.50
C ARG A 7 -6.42 -19.59 -9.35
N ARG A 8 -7.69 -19.89 -9.04
CA ARG A 8 -8.83 -19.31 -9.78
C ARG A 8 -8.83 -17.78 -9.79
N ALA A 9 -8.46 -17.14 -8.68
CA ALA A 9 -8.39 -15.69 -8.61
C ALA A 9 -7.18 -15.14 -9.41
N ILE A 10 -6.05 -15.84 -9.37
CA ILE A 10 -4.86 -15.50 -10.15
C ILE A 10 -5.13 -15.62 -11.65
N ASP A 11 -5.75 -16.73 -12.09
CA ASP A 11 -6.10 -16.97 -13.49
C ASP A 11 -7.00 -15.85 -14.01
N ALA A 12 -8.03 -15.48 -13.26
CA ALA A 12 -8.93 -14.38 -13.62
C ALA A 12 -8.21 -13.02 -13.78
N ILE A 13 -7.18 -12.75 -12.97
CA ILE A 13 -6.37 -11.53 -13.08
C ILE A 13 -5.45 -11.60 -14.31
N GLN A 14 -4.80 -12.74 -14.52
CA GLN A 14 -3.87 -12.96 -15.63
C GLN A 14 -4.55 -12.96 -17.00
N GLU A 15 -5.76 -13.50 -17.10
CA GLU A 15 -6.58 -13.48 -18.32
C GLU A 15 -6.87 -12.04 -18.79
N GLN A 16 -6.87 -11.08 -17.87
CA GLN A 16 -7.03 -9.65 -18.15
C GLN A 16 -5.69 -8.90 -18.30
N GLY A 17 -4.55 -9.61 -18.30
CA GLY A 17 -3.21 -9.04 -18.38
C GLY A 17 -2.74 -8.33 -17.09
N GLY A 18 -3.43 -8.54 -15.97
CA GLY A 18 -3.08 -7.93 -14.68
C GLY A 18 -1.92 -8.63 -13.98
N LEU A 19 -1.23 -7.90 -13.10
CA LEU A 19 -0.22 -8.46 -12.18
C LEU A 19 -0.90 -8.84 -10.86
N PRO A 20 -0.94 -10.14 -10.48
CA PRO A 20 -1.55 -10.54 -9.22
C PRO A 20 -0.80 -10.03 -8.00
N ILE A 21 -1.56 -9.62 -6.98
CA ILE A 21 -1.07 -9.37 -5.63
C ILE A 21 -1.65 -10.47 -4.74
N LEU A 22 -0.77 -11.26 -4.11
CA LEU A 22 -1.17 -12.37 -3.26
C LEU A 22 -1.50 -11.86 -1.86
N PHE A 23 -2.78 -11.67 -1.60
CA PHE A 23 -3.29 -11.30 -0.29
C PHE A 23 -3.14 -12.45 0.72
N GLN A 24 -2.90 -12.09 1.97
CA GLN A 24 -2.93 -13.03 3.08
C GLN A 24 -4.34 -13.57 3.32
N SER A 25 -4.42 -14.80 3.82
CA SER A 25 -5.64 -15.43 4.31
C SER A 25 -5.32 -16.17 5.61
N HIS A 26 -6.33 -16.44 6.45
CA HIS A 26 -6.16 -17.20 7.70
C HIS A 26 -5.34 -18.48 7.47
N GLY A 27 -5.75 -19.29 6.51
CA GLY A 27 -5.06 -20.55 6.21
C GLY A 27 -3.65 -20.40 5.65
N LEU A 28 -3.26 -19.24 5.12
CA LEU A 28 -1.90 -18.94 4.67
C LEU A 28 -1.03 -18.49 5.86
N ILE A 29 -1.50 -17.54 6.66
CA ILE A 29 -0.71 -16.94 7.75
C ILE A 29 -0.50 -17.87 8.95
N GLU A 30 -1.37 -18.87 9.11
CA GLU A 30 -1.28 -19.92 10.14
C GLU A 30 -0.22 -20.99 9.81
N GLN A 31 0.31 -21.02 8.57
CA GLN A 31 1.37 -21.96 8.22
C GLN A 31 2.68 -21.62 8.93
N PRO A 32 3.49 -22.63 9.31
CA PRO A 32 4.87 -22.40 9.72
C PRO A 32 5.70 -21.87 8.53
N PRO A 33 6.82 -21.15 8.79
CA PRO A 33 7.61 -20.48 7.75
C PRO A 33 7.92 -21.30 6.50
N ASP A 34 8.41 -22.53 6.66
CA ASP A 34 8.75 -23.38 5.50
C ASP A 34 7.54 -23.70 4.62
N ARG A 35 6.40 -24.03 5.26
CA ARG A 35 5.14 -24.34 4.56
C ARG A 35 4.51 -23.10 3.94
N LEU A 36 4.69 -21.94 4.55
CA LEU A 36 4.30 -20.66 3.97
C LEU A 36 5.09 -20.38 2.69
N LEU A 37 6.41 -20.56 2.71
CA LEU A 37 7.26 -20.38 1.52
C LEU A 37 6.92 -21.41 0.43
N ASP A 38 6.68 -22.66 0.79
CA ASP A 38 6.22 -23.68 -0.14
C ASP A 38 4.87 -23.31 -0.79
N ALA A 39 3.96 -22.68 -0.04
CA ALA A 39 2.71 -22.17 -0.60
C ALA A 39 2.96 -21.05 -1.64
N TYR A 40 3.80 -20.07 -1.33
CA TYR A 40 4.16 -19.01 -2.28
C TYR A 40 4.85 -19.57 -3.54
N ARG A 41 5.73 -20.58 -3.40
CA ARG A 41 6.34 -21.30 -4.54
C ARG A 41 5.29 -22.05 -5.35
N ALA A 42 4.36 -22.73 -4.68
CA ALA A 42 3.30 -23.49 -5.34
C ALA A 42 2.38 -22.57 -6.16
N LEU A 43 2.05 -21.38 -5.67
CA LEU A 43 1.27 -20.36 -6.38
C LEU A 43 2.05 -19.79 -7.57
N GLY A 44 3.37 -19.64 -7.45
CA GLY A 44 4.25 -19.17 -8.53
C GLY A 44 4.44 -20.14 -9.70
N ARG A 45 3.96 -21.39 -9.60
CA ARG A 45 4.05 -22.35 -10.72
C ARG A 45 3.15 -21.97 -11.89
N ASP A 46 1.96 -21.47 -11.58
CA ASP A 46 0.93 -21.09 -12.55
C ASP A 46 0.86 -19.55 -12.72
N CYS A 47 1.70 -18.83 -11.96
CA CYS A 47 1.79 -17.38 -11.89
C CYS A 47 3.24 -16.91 -12.01
N PRO A 48 3.73 -16.60 -13.24
CA PRO A 48 5.15 -16.35 -13.46
C PRO A 48 5.66 -15.08 -12.78
N ARG A 49 4.76 -14.14 -12.44
CA ARG A 49 5.07 -12.89 -11.74
C ARG A 49 3.93 -12.52 -10.81
N TYR A 50 4.23 -12.27 -9.55
CA TYR A 50 3.28 -11.72 -8.57
C TYR A 50 3.97 -10.85 -7.53
N LEU A 51 3.17 -10.09 -6.80
CA LEU A 51 3.59 -9.35 -5.60
C LEU A 51 3.06 -10.05 -4.35
N ALA A 52 3.89 -10.27 -3.33
CA ALA A 52 3.43 -10.69 -2.01
C ALA A 52 2.85 -9.48 -1.25
N PHE A 53 2.05 -9.75 -0.20
CA PHE A 53 1.51 -8.70 0.64
C PHE A 53 1.67 -9.04 2.13
N GLU A 54 2.47 -8.24 2.84
CA GLU A 54 2.52 -8.21 4.30
C GLU A 54 1.56 -7.13 4.82
N LEU A 55 0.54 -7.55 5.56
CA LEU A 55 -0.46 -6.64 6.12
C LEU A 55 -0.45 -6.73 7.65
N GLY A 56 -0.35 -5.59 8.35
CA GLY A 56 -0.43 -5.58 9.81
C GLY A 56 -1.82 -5.97 10.32
N PRO A 57 -1.93 -6.63 11.49
CA PRO A 57 -3.22 -7.05 12.06
C PRO A 57 -4.16 -5.88 12.42
N ALA A 58 -3.62 -4.66 12.52
CA ALA A 58 -4.40 -3.43 12.70
C ALA A 58 -5.32 -3.13 11.49
N PHE A 59 -5.01 -3.65 10.30
CA PHE A 59 -5.82 -3.49 9.10
C PHE A 59 -6.84 -4.61 8.92
N ALA A 60 -6.44 -5.86 9.17
CA ALA A 60 -7.29 -7.03 9.01
C ALA A 60 -6.86 -8.15 9.96
N PRO A 61 -7.80 -8.95 10.51
CA PRO A 61 -7.49 -10.01 11.47
C PRO A 61 -6.64 -11.14 10.89
N PHE A 62 -6.62 -11.29 9.55
CA PHE A 62 -5.77 -12.24 8.83
C PHE A 62 -4.43 -11.64 8.38
N GLY A 63 -4.07 -10.44 8.87
CA GLY A 63 -2.80 -9.80 8.57
C GLY A 63 -1.64 -10.38 9.37
N LYS A 64 -0.48 -10.55 8.72
CA LYS A 64 0.78 -10.94 9.35
C LYS A 64 1.94 -10.15 8.76
N ILE A 65 2.79 -9.60 9.62
CA ILE A 65 4.13 -9.15 9.23
C ILE A 65 5.08 -10.31 9.44
N TYR A 66 5.78 -10.74 8.39
CA TYR A 66 6.69 -11.87 8.47
C TYR A 66 8.00 -11.46 9.16
N ASP A 67 8.65 -12.40 9.83
CA ASP A 67 10.01 -12.19 10.30
C ASP A 67 10.98 -12.04 9.11
N LEU A 68 12.19 -11.57 9.41
CA LEU A 68 13.15 -11.24 8.37
C LEU A 68 13.66 -12.48 7.63
N GLU A 69 13.73 -13.64 8.29
CA GLU A 69 14.14 -14.91 7.68
C GLU A 69 13.10 -15.40 6.65
N THR A 70 11.82 -15.37 7.02
CA THR A 70 10.70 -15.67 6.12
C THR A 70 10.68 -14.70 4.94
N TYR A 71 10.86 -13.40 5.19
CA TYR A 71 10.95 -12.41 4.12
C TYR A 71 12.13 -12.70 3.18
N ALA A 72 13.28 -13.10 3.73
CA ALA A 72 14.44 -13.51 2.94
C ALA A 72 14.10 -14.71 2.04
N GLY A 73 13.30 -15.65 2.53
CA GLY A 73 12.78 -16.75 1.73
C GLY A 73 11.82 -16.31 0.60
N LEU A 74 11.05 -15.24 0.79
CA LEU A 74 10.23 -14.65 -0.30
C LEU A 74 11.09 -14.06 -1.40
N LEU A 75 12.21 -13.40 -1.05
CA LEU A 75 13.16 -12.86 -2.03
C LEU A 75 13.72 -13.97 -2.93
N ASP A 76 13.90 -15.19 -2.42
CA ASP A 76 14.41 -16.32 -3.19
C ASP A 76 13.42 -16.91 -4.19
N ILE A 77 12.14 -16.56 -4.12
CA ILE A 77 11.11 -17.13 -5.01
C ILE A 77 11.13 -16.33 -6.32
N PRO A 78 11.54 -16.92 -7.47
CA PRO A 78 11.71 -16.16 -8.71
C PRO A 78 10.43 -15.44 -9.17
N ALA A 79 9.29 -16.12 -9.06
CA ALA A 79 7.98 -15.59 -9.42
C ALA A 79 7.48 -14.45 -8.49
N CYS A 80 7.97 -14.39 -7.25
CA CYS A 80 7.70 -13.26 -6.37
C CYS A 80 8.64 -12.13 -6.76
N ILE A 81 8.12 -11.10 -7.41
CA ILE A 81 8.93 -9.98 -7.93
C ILE A 81 8.94 -8.76 -7.01
N GLY A 82 8.15 -8.81 -5.94
CA GLY A 82 8.04 -7.72 -4.99
C GLY A 82 7.13 -8.06 -3.83
N ALA A 83 7.14 -7.21 -2.81
CA ALA A 83 6.24 -7.31 -1.68
C ALA A 83 5.76 -5.93 -1.24
N LYS A 84 4.45 -5.80 -1.03
CA LYS A 84 3.89 -4.67 -0.30
C LYS A 84 4.08 -4.87 1.20
N HIS A 85 4.66 -3.90 1.88
CA HIS A 85 4.90 -3.93 3.31
C HIS A 85 4.02 -2.90 4.06
N SER A 86 2.98 -3.37 4.74
CA SER A 86 2.03 -2.54 5.50
C SER A 86 2.11 -2.78 7.00
N SER A 87 3.33 -2.68 7.57
CA SER A 87 3.54 -2.77 9.02
C SER A 87 3.31 -1.46 9.77
N LEU A 88 3.29 -0.33 9.06
CA LEU A 88 3.36 1.03 9.61
C LEU A 88 4.63 1.34 10.41
N SER A 89 5.69 0.53 10.25
CA SER A 89 6.98 0.72 10.92
C SER A 89 8.09 0.97 9.91
N ARG A 90 8.71 2.15 9.99
CA ARG A 90 9.90 2.48 9.18
C ARG A 90 11.04 1.51 9.43
N VAL A 91 11.27 1.15 10.69
CA VAL A 91 12.37 0.25 11.06
C VAL A 91 12.19 -1.12 10.42
N LEU A 92 10.96 -1.66 10.44
CA LEU A 92 10.69 -2.93 9.79
C LEU A 92 10.89 -2.80 8.27
N GLU A 93 10.39 -1.74 7.65
CA GLU A 93 10.56 -1.52 6.21
C GLU A 93 12.03 -1.35 5.79
N TRP A 94 12.83 -0.58 6.53
CA TRP A 94 14.28 -0.43 6.30
C TRP A 94 15.00 -1.77 6.38
N GLN A 95 14.64 -2.67 7.31
CA GLN A 95 15.23 -4.00 7.35
C GLN A 95 14.96 -4.79 6.05
N ARG A 96 13.78 -4.63 5.44
CA ARG A 96 13.44 -5.28 4.16
C ARG A 96 14.24 -4.67 3.02
N LEU A 97 14.37 -3.34 2.98
CA LEU A 97 15.19 -2.63 1.99
C LEU A 97 16.67 -3.06 2.07
N MET A 98 17.26 -3.04 3.27
CA MET A 98 18.65 -3.47 3.45
C MET A 98 18.88 -4.92 3.02
N LEU A 99 17.94 -5.82 3.34
CA LEU A 99 18.03 -7.21 2.95
C LEU A 99 17.84 -7.39 1.43
N ARG A 100 16.91 -6.65 0.83
CA ARG A 100 16.69 -6.61 -0.62
C ARG A 100 17.96 -6.17 -1.34
N ASP A 101 18.57 -5.07 -0.91
CA ASP A 101 19.78 -4.52 -1.52
C ASP A 101 20.96 -5.50 -1.47
N GLN A 102 21.05 -6.31 -0.41
CA GLN A 102 22.10 -7.32 -0.25
C GLN A 102 21.85 -8.59 -1.09
N ARG A 103 20.58 -9.00 -1.25
CA ARG A 103 20.24 -10.35 -1.75
C ARG A 103 19.60 -10.36 -3.14
N ARG A 104 18.71 -9.41 -3.44
CA ARG A 104 17.94 -9.34 -4.69
C ARG A 104 17.57 -7.88 -5.03
N PRO A 105 18.53 -7.07 -5.52
CA PRO A 105 18.35 -5.64 -5.78
C PRO A 105 17.18 -5.27 -6.70
N ASP A 106 16.78 -6.17 -7.59
CA ASP A 106 15.66 -6.01 -8.53
C ASP A 106 14.27 -6.26 -7.90
N PHE A 107 14.21 -6.79 -6.69
CA PHE A 107 12.94 -7.04 -6.00
C PHE A 107 12.30 -5.73 -5.54
N LEU A 108 11.00 -5.56 -5.83
CA LEU A 108 10.26 -4.35 -5.46
C LEU A 108 9.85 -4.40 -3.98
N VAL A 109 10.32 -3.44 -3.19
CA VAL A 109 9.79 -3.19 -1.84
C VAL A 109 8.78 -2.05 -1.97
N LEU A 110 7.50 -2.38 -1.90
CA LEU A 110 6.42 -1.40 -2.05
C LEU A 110 5.98 -0.94 -0.66
N THR A 111 6.23 0.32 -0.33
CA THR A 111 5.72 0.88 0.93
C THR A 111 4.20 0.84 0.91
N GLY A 112 3.64 0.21 1.94
CA GLY A 112 2.23 0.28 2.29
C GLY A 112 2.06 1.04 3.60
N ASN A 113 3.00 1.94 3.92
CA ASN A 113 3.04 2.74 5.13
C ASN A 113 2.53 4.16 4.87
N ASP A 114 1.21 4.34 5.02
CA ASP A 114 0.57 5.64 4.85
C ASP A 114 0.98 6.70 5.90
N LEU A 115 1.77 6.30 6.92
CA LEU A 115 2.38 7.17 7.94
C LEU A 115 3.84 7.53 7.65
N ALA A 116 4.40 7.04 6.53
CA ALA A 116 5.77 7.31 6.09
C ALA A 116 5.85 7.25 4.55
N ILE A 117 5.14 8.14 3.87
CA ILE A 117 5.06 8.11 2.40
C ILE A 117 6.35 8.53 1.69
N ASP A 118 7.27 9.14 2.44
CA ASP A 118 8.63 9.49 2.07
C ASP A 118 9.57 8.28 2.05
N MET A 119 9.11 7.06 2.39
CA MET A 119 9.91 5.84 2.22
C MET A 119 10.43 5.66 0.78
N ILE A 120 9.79 6.31 -0.20
CA ILE A 120 10.30 6.40 -1.58
C ILE A 120 11.71 7.01 -1.68
N MET A 121 12.06 7.92 -0.78
CA MET A 121 13.39 8.54 -0.72
C MET A 121 14.47 7.56 -0.25
N TYR A 122 14.07 6.45 0.36
CA TYR A 122 14.95 5.43 0.92
C TYR A 122 15.03 4.16 0.05
N GLY A 123 14.42 4.18 -1.14
CA GLY A 123 14.50 3.09 -2.11
C GLY A 123 13.30 2.15 -2.15
N SER A 124 12.20 2.48 -1.46
CA SER A 124 10.91 1.84 -1.68
C SER A 124 10.24 2.38 -2.95
N ASP A 125 9.51 1.54 -3.66
CA ASP A 125 8.38 1.99 -4.47
C ASP A 125 7.16 2.14 -3.54
N TYR A 126 5.95 2.44 -4.06
CA TYR A 126 4.78 2.54 -3.19
C TYR A 126 3.51 1.89 -3.75
N LEU A 127 2.71 1.34 -2.84
CA LEU A 127 1.34 0.91 -3.08
C LEU A 127 0.50 1.30 -1.85
N LEU A 128 0.08 2.56 -1.82
CA LEU A 128 -0.51 3.21 -0.65
C LEU A 128 -2.04 3.23 -0.71
N GLY A 129 -2.69 3.19 0.45
CA GLY A 129 -4.12 3.51 0.51
C GLY A 129 -4.33 5.01 0.28
N LEU A 130 -3.44 5.83 0.83
CA LEU A 130 -3.46 7.28 0.78
C LEU A 130 -3.41 7.84 -0.64
N SER A 131 -2.72 7.17 -1.58
CA SER A 131 -2.71 7.60 -2.98
C SER A 131 -4.08 7.56 -3.64
N THR A 132 -5.05 6.84 -3.07
CA THR A 132 -6.46 6.87 -3.52
C THR A 132 -7.11 8.24 -3.30
N PHE A 133 -6.63 9.04 -2.34
CA PHE A 133 -7.24 10.33 -1.98
C PHE A 133 -6.94 11.41 -3.03
N ALA A 134 -5.74 11.37 -3.63
CA ALA A 134 -5.28 12.36 -4.59
C ALA A 134 -4.22 11.78 -5.55
N PRO A 135 -4.59 10.84 -6.43
CA PRO A 135 -3.63 10.17 -7.31
C PRO A 135 -2.90 11.14 -8.24
N ASP A 136 -3.57 12.21 -8.66
CA ASP A 136 -3.00 13.32 -9.43
C ASP A 136 -1.90 14.07 -8.67
N LEU A 137 -2.09 14.32 -7.37
CA LEU A 137 -1.11 15.00 -6.53
C LEU A 137 0.05 14.09 -6.14
N PHE A 138 -0.19 12.78 -5.99
CA PHE A 138 0.90 11.80 -5.85
C PHE A 138 1.75 11.74 -7.13
N ALA A 139 1.13 11.74 -8.31
CA ALA A 139 1.85 11.82 -9.58
C ALA A 139 2.66 13.11 -9.70
N ARG A 140 2.10 14.26 -9.27
CA ARG A 140 2.82 15.54 -9.23
C ARG A 140 4.01 15.49 -8.27
N ARG A 141 3.82 14.97 -7.06
CA ARG A 141 4.89 14.75 -6.07
C ARG A 141 6.02 13.93 -6.70
N ASP A 142 5.70 12.83 -7.36
CA ASP A 142 6.70 11.94 -7.94
C ASP A 142 7.46 12.60 -9.09
N ALA A 143 6.76 13.39 -9.93
CA ALA A 143 7.39 14.17 -10.99
C ALA A 143 8.38 15.22 -10.44
N LEU A 144 8.03 15.89 -9.33
CA LEU A 144 8.92 16.82 -8.64
C LEU A 144 10.15 16.11 -8.07
N TRP A 145 9.96 14.94 -7.45
CA TRP A 145 11.08 14.13 -6.95
C TRP A 145 12.03 13.72 -8.06
N ALA A 146 11.49 13.19 -9.16
CA ALA A 146 12.26 12.77 -10.32
C ALA A 146 13.03 13.92 -10.98
N ALA A 147 12.49 15.15 -10.92
CA ALA A 147 13.13 16.35 -11.43
C ALA A 147 14.15 16.98 -10.46
N GLY A 148 14.27 16.48 -9.23
CA GLY A 148 15.08 17.09 -8.18
C GLY A 148 14.57 18.46 -7.72
N ASP A 149 13.27 18.73 -7.90
CA ASP A 149 12.63 19.99 -7.54
C ASP A 149 12.28 19.99 -6.03
N ALA A 150 12.75 21.02 -5.31
CA ALA A 150 12.52 21.17 -3.88
C ALA A 150 11.05 21.32 -3.50
N ALA A 151 10.16 21.72 -4.42
CA ALA A 151 8.72 21.74 -4.17
C ALA A 151 8.15 20.35 -3.82
N PHE A 152 8.89 19.27 -4.13
CA PHE A 152 8.60 17.92 -3.64
C PHE A 152 8.36 17.88 -2.13
N TYR A 153 9.20 18.55 -1.33
CA TYR A 153 9.12 18.46 0.13
C TYR A 153 7.82 19.07 0.65
N GLU A 154 7.42 20.22 0.13
CA GLU A 154 6.20 20.93 0.53
C GLU A 154 4.94 20.09 0.22
N ILE A 155 4.82 19.56 -1.00
CA ILE A 155 3.67 18.70 -1.35
C ILE A 155 3.69 17.39 -0.56
N ASN A 156 4.87 16.78 -0.37
CA ASN A 156 5.02 15.54 0.37
C ASN A 156 4.60 15.73 1.84
N ASP A 157 4.94 16.85 2.47
CA ASP A 157 4.57 17.12 3.87
C ASP A 157 3.06 17.28 4.04
N VAL A 158 2.39 17.97 3.13
CA VAL A 158 0.92 18.11 3.18
C VAL A 158 0.23 16.76 2.91
N LEU A 159 0.71 15.98 1.94
CA LEU A 159 0.22 14.61 1.69
C LEU A 159 0.48 13.72 2.92
N GLN A 160 1.64 13.84 3.56
CA GLN A 160 1.97 13.09 4.77
C GLN A 160 1.04 13.48 5.93
N TYR A 161 0.67 14.76 6.06
CA TYR A 161 -0.32 15.19 7.05
C TYR A 161 -1.70 14.55 6.79
N LEU A 162 -2.15 14.52 5.53
CA LEU A 162 -3.37 13.79 5.15
C LEU A 162 -3.29 12.31 5.54
N GLY A 163 -2.13 11.67 5.32
CA GLY A 163 -1.84 10.30 5.76
C GLY A 163 -2.01 10.10 7.26
N PHE A 164 -1.30 10.90 8.07
CA PHE A 164 -1.40 10.85 9.53
C PHE A 164 -2.83 11.05 10.03
N PHE A 165 -3.55 12.00 9.44
CA PHE A 165 -4.92 12.29 9.84
C PHE A 165 -5.89 11.16 9.47
N ALA A 166 -5.83 10.65 8.24
CA ALA A 166 -6.77 9.66 7.71
C ALA A 166 -6.51 8.25 8.26
N PHE A 167 -5.26 7.89 8.56
CA PHE A 167 -4.85 6.57 9.05
C PHE A 167 -4.73 6.48 10.57
N ARG A 168 -5.28 7.46 11.32
CA ARG A 168 -5.40 7.35 12.78
C ARG A 168 -6.40 6.25 13.20
N PRO A 169 -6.26 5.64 14.39
CA PRO A 169 -7.22 4.64 14.86
C PRO A 169 -8.69 5.13 14.88
N PRO A 170 -9.68 4.25 14.63
CA PRO A 170 -9.52 2.90 14.10
C PRO A 170 -9.06 2.93 12.64
N LEU A 171 -7.99 2.21 12.33
CA LEU A 171 -7.29 2.27 11.05
C LEU A 171 -8.20 2.00 9.84
N PRO A 172 -9.12 1.00 9.84
CA PRO A 172 -9.99 0.74 8.69
C PRO A 172 -10.93 1.89 8.31
N ALA A 173 -11.11 2.91 9.17
CA ALA A 173 -11.95 4.08 8.88
C ALA A 173 -11.31 5.06 7.89
N TYR A 174 -10.04 4.85 7.48
CA TYR A 174 -9.41 5.66 6.42
C TYR A 174 -10.24 5.66 5.13
N LYS A 175 -10.97 4.57 4.84
CA LYS A 175 -11.86 4.46 3.67
C LYS A 175 -12.95 5.53 3.66
N HIS A 176 -13.49 5.88 4.84
CA HIS A 176 -14.48 6.94 4.95
C HIS A 176 -13.83 8.32 4.82
N SER A 177 -12.63 8.53 5.39
CA SER A 177 -11.85 9.75 5.13
C SER A 177 -11.55 9.92 3.63
N ALA A 178 -11.24 8.83 2.91
CA ALA A 178 -11.00 8.85 1.47
C ALA A 178 -12.25 9.32 0.71
N ALA A 179 -13.40 8.72 1.04
CA ALA A 179 -14.68 9.09 0.42
C ALA A 179 -15.08 10.54 0.72
N GLN A 180 -14.87 11.01 1.95
CA GLN A 180 -15.07 12.41 2.35
C GLN A 180 -14.18 13.37 1.56
N PHE A 181 -12.89 13.06 1.45
CA PHE A 181 -11.92 13.88 0.75
C PHE A 181 -12.20 13.92 -0.76
N LEU A 182 -12.46 12.78 -1.40
CA LEU A 182 -12.83 12.70 -2.81
C LEU A 182 -14.15 13.41 -3.12
N LYS A 183 -15.12 13.39 -2.20
CA LYS A 183 -16.35 14.18 -2.31
C LYS A 183 -16.07 15.69 -2.22
N LEU A 184 -15.21 16.12 -1.29
CA LEU A 184 -14.79 17.52 -1.18
C LEU A 184 -14.09 18.01 -2.46
N ARG A 185 -13.32 17.14 -3.11
CA ARG A 185 -12.70 17.40 -4.42
C ARG A 185 -13.65 17.26 -5.61
N GLY A 186 -14.91 16.87 -5.39
CA GLY A 186 -15.91 16.70 -6.44
C GLY A 186 -15.78 15.44 -7.30
N TRP A 187 -14.92 14.49 -6.92
CA TRP A 187 -14.71 13.24 -7.66
C TRP A 187 -15.75 12.17 -7.32
N LEU A 188 -16.38 12.29 -6.14
CA LEU A 188 -17.51 11.45 -5.73
C LEU A 188 -18.72 12.31 -5.40
N SER A 189 -19.91 11.79 -5.69
CA SER A 189 -21.18 12.43 -5.33
C SER A 189 -21.53 12.29 -3.84
N CYS A 190 -21.01 11.26 -3.17
CA CYS A 190 -21.22 11.02 -1.75
C CYS A 190 -20.01 10.36 -1.08
N ASP A 191 -20.00 10.38 0.25
CA ASP A 191 -18.98 9.84 1.13
C ASP A 191 -19.39 8.49 1.76
N ALA A 192 -20.43 7.83 1.22
CA ALA A 192 -20.90 6.55 1.74
C ALA A 192 -19.89 5.43 1.47
N THR A 193 -19.54 4.67 2.51
CA THR A 193 -18.77 3.43 2.41
C THR A 193 -19.63 2.21 2.69
N HIS A 194 -19.09 1.00 2.54
CA HIS A 194 -19.80 -0.23 2.93
C HIS A 194 -20.36 -0.12 4.37
N PRO A 195 -21.61 -0.54 4.64
CA PRO A 195 -22.28 -0.32 5.94
C PRO A 195 -21.55 -0.89 7.15
N GLN A 196 -20.74 -1.93 6.96
CA GLN A 196 -19.92 -2.54 8.02
C GLN A 196 -18.55 -1.87 8.23
N SER A 197 -18.19 -0.88 7.40
CA SER A 197 -16.94 -0.13 7.60
C SER A 197 -17.14 0.93 8.68
N PRO A 198 -16.15 1.13 9.57
CA PRO A 198 -16.23 2.21 10.56
C PRO A 198 -16.25 3.57 9.87
N GLN A 199 -17.04 4.48 10.42
CA GLN A 199 -17.17 5.85 9.95
C GLN A 199 -16.29 6.81 10.76
N ARG A 200 -16.09 8.01 10.21
CA ARG A 200 -15.43 9.15 10.84
C ARG A 200 -16.47 10.18 11.28
N PRO A 201 -16.22 10.96 12.33
CA PRO A 201 -17.13 12.02 12.75
C PRO A 201 -17.24 13.11 11.68
N ALA A 202 -18.35 13.86 11.70
CA ALA A 202 -18.57 14.95 10.73
C ALA A 202 -17.52 16.07 10.82
N SER A 203 -16.91 16.27 12.01
CA SER A 203 -15.85 17.24 12.25
C SER A 203 -14.57 16.99 11.44
N ASP A 204 -14.35 15.76 10.96
CA ASP A 204 -13.21 15.46 10.08
C ASP A 204 -13.26 16.26 8.77
N ARG A 205 -14.47 16.62 8.31
CA ARG A 205 -14.65 17.32 7.04
C ARG A 205 -13.96 18.68 7.01
N ASP A 206 -13.87 19.37 8.15
CA ASP A 206 -13.25 20.69 8.21
C ASP A 206 -11.72 20.58 8.07
N VAL A 207 -11.11 19.58 8.72
CA VAL A 207 -9.68 19.28 8.57
C VAL A 207 -9.37 18.81 7.14
N LEU A 208 -10.20 17.93 6.58
CA LEU A 208 -10.03 17.45 5.21
C LEU A 208 -10.20 18.58 4.17
N ARG A 209 -11.05 19.57 4.44
CA ARG A 209 -11.23 20.74 3.59
C ARG A 209 -10.00 21.65 3.62
N ASP A 210 -9.46 21.97 4.80
CA ASP A 210 -8.20 22.73 4.93
C ASP A 210 -7.05 22.01 4.20
N LEU A 211 -6.93 20.68 4.36
CA LEU A 211 -5.96 19.87 3.62
C LEU A 211 -6.16 19.96 2.11
N ALA A 212 -7.41 19.89 1.61
CA ALA A 212 -7.71 20.02 0.20
C ALA A 212 -7.34 21.42 -0.35
N GLU A 213 -7.62 22.48 0.41
CA GLU A 213 -7.27 23.86 0.05
C GLU A 213 -5.74 24.07 -0.01
N ARG A 214 -4.99 23.50 0.93
CA ARG A 214 -3.51 23.51 0.89
C ARG A 214 -2.98 22.77 -0.33
N LEU A 215 -3.56 21.61 -0.63
CA LEU A 215 -3.16 20.76 -1.73
C LEU A 215 -3.51 21.35 -3.11
N ALA A 216 -4.56 22.19 -3.20
CA ALA A 216 -4.93 22.89 -4.42
C ALA A 216 -3.82 23.80 -4.96
N ALA A 217 -2.91 24.27 -4.12
CA ALA A 217 -1.73 25.04 -4.55
C ALA A 217 -0.76 24.25 -5.45
N PHE A 218 -0.86 22.91 -5.44
CA PHE A 218 -0.02 22.01 -6.23
C PHE A 218 -0.76 21.36 -7.40
N GLU A 219 -2.06 21.62 -7.56
CA GLU A 219 -2.80 21.17 -8.72
C GLU A 219 -2.25 21.88 -9.96
N GLU A 220 -1.96 21.12 -11.02
CA GLU A 220 -1.63 21.75 -12.30
C GLU A 220 -2.88 22.50 -12.80
N ALA A 221 -2.71 23.75 -13.24
CA ALA A 221 -3.77 24.42 -13.97
C ALA A 221 -4.15 23.53 -15.16
N ALA A 222 -5.43 23.17 -15.25
CA ALA A 222 -5.94 22.29 -16.30
C ALA A 222 -5.42 22.79 -17.66
N ARG A 223 -4.64 21.95 -18.33
CA ARG A 223 -4.17 22.19 -19.70
C ARG A 223 -5.32 22.02 -20.69
#